data_AF-A0A0G3G4H8-F1
#
_entry.id   AF-A0A0G3G4H8-F1
#
_cell.length_a   1.000
_cell.length_b   1.000
_cell.length_c   1.000
_cell.angle_alpha   90.00
_cell.angle_beta   90.00
_cell.angle_gamma   90.00
#
_symmetry.space_group_name_H-M   'P 1'
#
loop_
_entity.id
_entity.type
_entity.pdbx_description
1 polymer ?
#
loop_
_entity_poly.entity_id
_entity_poly.type
_entity_poly.pdbx_seq_one_letter_code
_entity_poly.pdbx_strand_id
1 'polypeptide(L)'
;MPGAAVMAWLAASPWHSGLAVDYAGLEIDQPRPERAEVRLTGLRDDAVSAYEFRLELDEVEAGWVVQSVERRAICRRGLGDSGLCL
;
A
#
# COMPACT_ATOMS: atom_id res chain seq x y z
N MET A 1 13.55 -10.92 7.75
CA MET A 1 12.17 -11.16 8.23
C MET A 1 11.19 -10.52 7.25
N PRO A 2 10.05 -11.16 6.97
CA PRO A 2 9.02 -10.64 6.05
C PRO A 2 8.61 -9.19 6.33
N GLY A 3 8.32 -8.85 7.59
CA GLY A 3 7.93 -7.48 7.96
C GLY A 3 9.01 -6.43 7.68
N ALA A 4 10.29 -6.78 7.76
CA ALA A 4 11.37 -5.86 7.43
C ALA A 4 11.40 -5.53 5.92
N ALA A 5 11.06 -6.50 5.07
CA ALA A 5 10.94 -6.29 3.62
C ALA A 5 9.77 -5.35 3.29
N VAL A 6 8.63 -5.50 3.97
CA VAL A 6 7.48 -4.59 3.86
C VAL A 6 7.87 -3.17 4.24
N MET A 7 8.55 -2.99 5.37
CA MET A 7 8.99 -1.66 5.83
C MET A 7 10.02 -1.04 4.90
N ALA A 8 10.97 -1.83 4.38
CA ALA A 8 11.96 -1.36 3.41
C ALA A 8 11.28 -0.91 2.10
N TRP A 9 10.30 -1.68 1.61
CA TRP A 9 9.51 -1.30 0.45
C TRP A 9 8.72 -0.01 0.71
N LEU A 10 8.05 0.12 1.86
CA LEU A 10 7.29 1.33 2.22
C LEU A 10 8.15 2.60 2.22
N ALA A 11 9.39 2.49 2.72
CA ALA A 11 10.33 3.59 2.80
C ALA A 11 10.97 3.97 1.44
N ALA A 12 11.17 2.99 0.56
CA ALA A 12 11.84 3.19 -0.73
C ALA A 12 10.87 3.49 -1.89
N SER A 13 9.62 3.06 -1.79
CA SER A 13 8.67 3.11 -2.90
C SER A 13 8.00 4.49 -3.01
N PRO A 14 7.98 5.12 -4.20
CA PRO A 14 7.36 6.42 -4.42
C PRO A 14 5.84 6.34 -4.54
N TRP A 15 5.19 5.33 -3.93
CA TRP A 15 3.74 5.14 -3.99
C TRP A 15 2.97 6.35 -3.44
N HIS A 16 3.60 7.11 -2.54
CA HIS A 16 3.07 8.34 -1.94
C HIS A 16 3.41 9.61 -2.74
N SER A 17 4.10 9.51 -3.89
CA SER A 17 4.45 10.67 -4.70
C SER A 17 3.19 11.38 -5.19
N GLY A 18 3.09 12.68 -4.90
CA GLY A 18 1.91 13.48 -5.21
C GLY A 18 0.73 13.30 -4.23
N LEU A 19 0.87 12.45 -3.20
CA LEU A 19 -0.14 12.26 -2.17
C LEU A 19 0.26 13.02 -0.90
N ALA A 20 -0.66 13.83 -0.37
CA ALA A 20 -0.53 14.42 0.95
C ALA A 20 -0.91 13.36 2.01
N VAL A 21 0.04 12.46 2.26
CA VAL A 21 -0.09 11.36 3.23
C VAL A 21 0.28 11.84 4.62
N ASP A 22 -0.59 11.61 5.59
CA ASP A 22 -0.16 11.44 6.97
C ASP A 22 -0.14 9.93 7.27
N TYR A 23 0.92 9.45 7.95
CA TYR A 23 1.08 8.04 8.28
C TYR A 23 0.26 7.62 9.52
N ALA A 24 -0.56 8.51 10.09
CA ALA A 24 -1.35 8.20 11.28
C ALA A 24 -2.45 7.17 11.01
N GLY A 25 -2.84 7.00 9.75
CA GLY A 25 -3.78 5.97 9.28
C GLY A 25 -3.12 4.76 8.61
N LEU A 26 -1.82 4.52 8.82
CA LEU A 26 -1.11 3.36 8.26
C LEU A 26 -1.41 2.10 9.08
N GLU A 27 -1.94 1.09 8.42
CA GLU A 27 -2.19 -0.25 8.95
C GLU A 27 -1.43 -1.27 8.11
N ILE A 28 -0.78 -2.23 8.78
CA ILE A 28 -0.06 -3.33 8.14
C ILE A 28 -0.57 -4.62 8.75
N ASP A 29 -1.12 -5.50 7.92
CA ASP A 29 -1.46 -6.86 8.27
C ASP A 29 -0.54 -7.83 7.53
N GLN A 30 -0.05 -8.84 8.24
CA GLN A 30 0.83 -9.86 7.67
C GLN A 30 0.35 -11.24 8.12
N PRO A 31 -0.72 -11.77 7.48
CA PRO A 31 -1.35 -13.02 7.90
C PRO A 31 -0.47 -14.24 7.63
N ARG A 32 0.47 -14.14 6.67
CA ARG A 32 1.44 -15.18 6.32
C ARG A 32 2.76 -14.53 5.87
N PRO A 33 3.91 -15.21 5.97
CA PRO A 33 5.20 -14.65 5.58
C PRO A 33 5.24 -14.13 4.13
N GLU A 34 4.59 -14.82 3.20
CA GLU A 34 4.63 -14.56 1.76
C GLU A 34 3.67 -13.46 1.31
N ARG A 35 2.86 -12.89 2.21
CA ARG A 35 1.87 -11.87 1.86
C ARG A 35 1.69 -10.84 2.97
N ALA A 36 1.71 -9.58 2.59
CA ALA A 36 1.34 -8.47 3.46
C ALA A 36 0.28 -7.59 2.80
N GLU A 37 -0.63 -7.06 3.61
CA GLU A 37 -1.64 -6.09 3.22
C GLU A 37 -1.32 -4.78 3.93
N VAL A 38 -1.20 -3.71 3.17
CA VAL A 38 -0.98 -2.37 3.71
C VAL A 38 -2.18 -1.51 3.36
N ARG A 39 -2.79 -0.92 4.37
CA ARG A 39 -3.88 0.04 4.21
C ARG A 39 -3.41 1.39 4.69
N LEU A 40 -3.72 2.41 3.92
CA LEU A 40 -3.47 3.79 4.30
C LEU A 40 -4.75 4.58 4.25
N THR A 41 -5.10 5.18 5.38
CA THR A 41 -6.23 6.09 5.55
C THR A 41 -5.73 7.46 6.01
N GLY A 42 -6.64 8.40 6.30
CA GLY A 42 -6.24 9.76 6.76
C GLY A 42 -5.66 10.64 5.65
N LEU A 43 -5.88 10.28 4.38
CA LEU A 43 -5.38 11.03 3.23
C LEU A 43 -5.98 12.45 3.21
N ARG A 44 -5.15 13.45 2.92
CA ARG A 44 -5.61 14.80 2.56
C ARG A 44 -6.03 14.85 1.09
N ASP A 45 -6.91 13.94 0.71
CA ASP A 45 -7.48 13.77 -0.62
C ASP A 45 -9.01 13.68 -0.46
N ASP A 46 -9.75 14.47 -1.25
CA ASP A 46 -11.20 14.61 -1.19
C ASP A 46 -11.94 13.60 -2.07
N ALA A 47 -11.25 12.91 -2.97
CA ALA A 47 -11.78 11.86 -3.84
C ALA A 47 -11.41 10.45 -3.34
N VAL A 48 -10.24 10.28 -2.72
CA VAL A 48 -9.75 8.99 -2.21
C VAL A 48 -9.91 8.90 -0.69
N SER A 49 -10.51 7.81 -0.19
CA SER A 49 -10.65 7.54 1.24
C SER A 49 -9.51 6.69 1.79
N ALA A 50 -8.97 5.78 0.97
CA ALA A 50 -7.87 4.92 1.35
C ALA A 50 -7.08 4.43 0.13
N TYR A 51 -5.83 4.05 0.35
CA TYR A 51 -5.07 3.19 -0.55
C TYR A 51 -4.87 1.82 0.11
N GLU A 52 -5.05 0.77 -0.66
CA GLU A 52 -4.78 -0.61 -0.27
C GLU A 52 -3.69 -1.17 -1.18
N PHE A 53 -2.71 -1.83 -0.55
CA PHE A 53 -1.62 -2.50 -1.23
C PHE A 53 -1.60 -3.96 -0.82
N ARG A 54 -1.60 -4.86 -1.81
CA ARG A 54 -1.27 -6.27 -1.59
C ARG A 54 0.16 -6.51 -2.05
N LEU A 55 1.01 -6.88 -1.10
CA LEU A 55 2.40 -7.22 -1.32
C LEU A 55 2.54 -8.74 -1.33
N GLU A 56 3.07 -9.32 -2.40
CA GLU A 56 3.54 -10.70 -2.38
C GLU A 56 5.05 -10.69 -2.15
N LEU A 57 5.49 -11.51 -1.20
CA LEU A 57 6.86 -11.63 -0.76
C LEU A 57 7.40 -13.01 -1.08
N ASP A 58 8.71 -13.07 -1.29
CA ASP A 58 9.42 -14.32 -1.51
C ASP A 58 10.69 -14.37 -0.65
N GLU A 59 11.07 -15.58 -0.27
CA GLU A 59 12.30 -15.83 0.47
C GLU A 59 13.42 -16.19 -0.51
N VAL A 60 14.41 -15.32 -0.59
CA VAL A 60 15.63 -15.52 -1.38
C VAL A 60 16.84 -15.69 -0.46
N GLU A 61 18.00 -16.04 -1.01
CA GLU A 61 19.24 -16.27 -0.24
C GLU A 61 19.62 -15.08 0.66
N ALA A 62 19.37 -13.85 0.19
CA ALA A 62 19.63 -12.61 0.94
C ALA A 62 18.53 -12.24 1.97
N GLY A 63 17.47 -13.03 2.07
CA GLY A 63 16.32 -12.80 2.94
C GLY A 63 15.02 -12.57 2.18
N TRP A 64 14.08 -11.87 2.81
CA TRP A 64 12.75 -11.66 2.25
C TRP A 64 12.71 -10.42 1.35
N VAL A 65 12.05 -10.53 0.21
CA VAL A 65 11.89 -9.42 -0.76
C VAL A 65 10.44 -9.30 -1.21
N VAL A 66 9.99 -8.08 -1.50
CA VAL A 66 8.70 -7.84 -2.15
C VAL A 66 8.85 -8.10 -3.65
N GLN A 67 8.15 -9.09 -4.17
CA GLN A 67 8.19 -9.49 -5.58
C GLN A 67 7.15 -8.75 -6.43
N SER A 68 5.96 -8.53 -5.87
CA SER A 68 4.89 -7.84 -6.58
C SER A 68 4.04 -6.99 -5.66
N VAL A 69 3.44 -5.95 -6.24
CA VAL A 69 2.59 -4.99 -5.57
C VAL A 69 1.34 -4.80 -6.41
N GLU A 70 0.18 -5.13 -5.84
CA GLU A 70 -1.10 -4.69 -6.37
C GLU A 70 -1.57 -3.47 -5.57
N ARG A 71 -1.95 -2.40 -6.26
CA ARG A 71 -2.46 -1.17 -5.64
C ARG A 71 -3.90 -0.93 -6.01
N ARG A 72 -4.72 -0.59 -5.02
CA ARG A 72 -6.12 -0.18 -5.19
C ARG A 72 -6.38 1.14 -4.48
N ALA A 73 -7.06 2.06 -5.16
CA ALA A 73 -7.64 3.24 -4.54
C ALA A 73 -9.08 2.94 -4.11
N ILE A 74 -9.44 3.36 -2.90
CA ILE A 74 -10.83 3.31 -2.41
C ILE A 74 -11.40 4.71 -2.55
N CYS A 75 -12.32 4.89 -3.50
CA CYS A 75 -12.92 6.19 -3.77
C CYS A 75 -14.00 6.52 -2.74
N ARG A 76 -14.13 7.80 -2.38
CA ARG A 76 -15.17 8.30 -1.47
C ARG A 76 -16.54 8.32 -2.15
N ARG A 77 -16.62 8.74 -3.41
CA ARG A 77 -17.90 8.83 -4.15
C ARG A 77 -17.98 7.87 -5.35
N GLY A 78 -17.11 6.86 -5.36
CA GLY A 78 -17.01 5.90 -6.46
C GLY A 78 -16.10 6.37 -7.60
N LEU A 79 -16.14 5.64 -8.71
CA LEU A 79 -15.36 5.92 -9.91
C LEU A 79 -16.22 6.67 -10.93
N GLY A 80 -15.67 7.73 -11.52
CA GLY A 80 -16.25 8.39 -12.68
C GLY A 80 -15.94 7.65 -13.98
N ASP A 81 -16.51 8.13 -15.09
CA ASP A 81 -16.39 7.50 -16.41
C ASP A 81 -14.94 7.42 -16.93
N SER A 82 -14.05 8.28 -16.42
CA SER A 82 -12.62 8.26 -16.73
C SER A 82 -11.82 7.22 -15.92
N GLY A 83 -12.48 6.46 -15.03
CA GLY A 83 -11.83 5.54 -14.11
C GLY A 83 -11.09 6.21 -12.95
N LEU A 84 -11.37 7.49 -12.69
CA LEU A 84 -10.80 8.25 -11.56
C LEU A 84 -11.82 8.36 -10.42
N CYS A 85 -11.33 8.50 -9.19
CA CYS A 85 -12.20 8.72 -8.04
C CYS A 85 -12.93 10.08 -8.12
N LEU A 86 -14.17 10.11 -7.65
CA LEU A 86 -15.05 11.30 -7.53
C LEU A 86 -15.17 11.81 -6.08
#